data_AF-A0A2H4VDQ8-F1
#
_entry.id   AF-A0A2H4VDQ8-F1
#
_cell.length_a   1.000
_cell.length_b   1.000
_cell.length_c   1.000
_cell.angle_alpha   90.00
_cell.angle_beta   90.00
_cell.angle_gamma   90.00
#
_symmetry.space_group_name_H-M   'P 1'
#
loop_
_entity.id
_entity.type
_entity.pdbx_description
1 polymer ?
#
loop_
_entity_poly.entity_id
_entity_poly.type
_entity_poly.pdbx_seq_one_letter_code
_entity_poly.pdbx_strand_id
1 'polypeptide(L)'
;MTYLDDDLGMVTFSLICPECGVANPDDSLNCMVCDRDLTNIVLFLEDDSFDLELTNEHLIEYRKNFWGTDRTGKVNRYPLSEIRNIEYGSPVTRFKFDFNGERKVIPLRKENMEILKDVLPIVIKRNNI
;
A
#
# COMPACT_ATOMS: atom_id res chain seq x y z
N MET A 1 -25.91 37.42 -7.11
CA MET A 1 -26.78 36.60 -6.22
C MET A 1 -27.40 35.56 -7.14
N THR A 2 -26.76 34.41 -7.31
CA THR A 2 -26.94 33.24 -6.44
C THR A 2 -25.60 32.65 -6.01
N TYR A 3 -25.42 32.58 -4.69
CA TYR A 3 -24.52 31.66 -3.99
C TYR A 3 -25.17 30.28 -4.00
N LEU A 4 -24.37 29.23 -4.16
CA LEU A 4 -24.60 27.77 -4.09
C LEU A 4 -23.63 27.21 -5.16
N ASP A 5 -22.40 26.79 -4.84
CA ASP A 5 -22.10 25.45 -4.33
C ASP A 5 -20.71 25.44 -3.66
N ASP A 6 -20.65 25.60 -2.33
CA ASP A 6 -19.39 25.64 -1.57
C ASP A 6 -19.25 24.45 -0.60
N ASP A 7 -19.89 23.30 -0.91
CA ASP A 7 -19.81 22.09 -0.07
C ASP A 7 -20.08 20.75 -0.81
N LEU A 8 -19.60 20.60 -2.05
CA LEU A 8 -19.41 19.27 -2.64
C LEU A 8 -17.94 18.91 -2.47
N GLY A 9 -17.62 18.27 -1.33
CA GLY A 9 -16.31 17.69 -1.07
C GLY A 9 -15.84 16.91 -2.31
N MET A 10 -14.73 17.34 -2.90
CA MET A 10 -14.21 16.72 -4.11
C MET A 10 -13.93 15.25 -3.84
N VAL A 11 -14.65 14.36 -4.53
CA VAL A 11 -14.40 12.92 -4.45
C VAL A 11 -13.03 12.64 -5.08
N THR A 12 -12.08 12.21 -4.25
CA THR A 12 -10.75 11.77 -4.67
C THR A 12 -10.75 10.27 -4.93
N PHE A 13 -10.01 9.85 -5.95
CA PHE A 13 -9.93 8.46 -6.41
C PHE A 13 -8.51 7.92 -6.21
N SER A 14 -8.03 7.89 -4.97
CA SER A 14 -6.67 7.44 -4.64
C SER A 14 -6.62 5.99 -4.12
N LEU A 15 -7.77 5.41 -3.76
CA LEU A 15 -7.86 4.03 -3.28
C LEU A 15 -7.83 3.03 -4.44
N ILE A 16 -6.62 2.55 -4.77
CA ILE A 16 -6.43 1.55 -5.82
C ILE A 16 -6.78 0.16 -5.31
N CYS A 17 -7.66 -0.55 -6.03
CA CYS A 17 -8.00 -1.94 -5.73
C CYS A 17 -6.80 -2.85 -6.01
N PRO A 18 -6.28 -3.60 -5.02
CA PRO A 18 -5.13 -4.47 -5.23
C PRO A 18 -5.45 -5.69 -6.11
N GLU A 19 -6.72 -6.00 -6.38
CA GLU A 19 -7.09 -7.14 -7.21
C GLU A 19 -7.15 -6.80 -8.70
N CYS A 20 -7.76 -5.67 -9.07
CA CYS A 20 -7.96 -5.31 -10.47
C CYS A 20 -7.28 -4.00 -10.91
N GLY A 21 -6.60 -3.29 -10.00
CA GLY A 21 -5.87 -2.06 -10.30
C GLY A 21 -6.75 -0.81 -10.52
N VAL A 22 -8.08 -0.94 -10.38
CA VAL A 22 -9.00 0.19 -10.56
C VAL A 22 -8.92 1.14 -9.37
N ALA A 23 -8.85 2.44 -9.65
CA ALA A 23 -8.97 3.51 -8.65
C ALA A 23 -10.43 3.68 -8.21
N ASN A 24 -10.67 3.77 -6.91
CA ASN A 24 -11.99 3.91 -6.30
C ASN A 24 -12.02 5.19 -5.46
N PRO A 25 -13.22 5.76 -5.19
CA PRO A 25 -13.39 6.79 -4.18
C PRO A 25 -12.74 6.38 -2.85
N ASP A 26 -12.10 7.33 -2.16
CA ASP A 26 -11.31 7.04 -0.95
C ASP A 26 -12.12 6.43 0.21
N ASP A 27 -13.45 6.57 0.20
CA ASP A 27 -14.39 6.02 1.18
C ASP A 27 -15.09 4.73 0.72
N SER A 28 -14.66 4.15 -0.41
CA SER A 28 -15.28 2.94 -0.98
C SER A 28 -15.08 1.73 -0.09
N LEU A 29 -16.18 1.05 0.26
CA LEU A 29 -16.14 -0.24 0.97
C LEU A 29 -15.82 -1.41 0.03
N ASN A 30 -16.19 -1.31 -1.23
CA ASN A 30 -15.98 -2.35 -2.24
C ASN A 30 -15.45 -1.74 -3.53
N CYS A 31 -14.66 -2.51 -4.28
CA CYS A 31 -14.19 -2.10 -5.58
C CYS A 31 -15.36 -2.01 -6.57
N MET A 32 -15.47 -0.87 -7.26
CA MET A 32 -16.56 -0.61 -8.20
C MET A 32 -16.57 -1.52 -9.45
N VAL A 33 -15.51 -2.30 -9.67
CA VAL A 33 -15.37 -3.20 -10.83
C VAL A 33 -15.38 -4.68 -10.46
N CYS A 34 -14.62 -5.08 -9.43
CA CYS A 34 -14.46 -6.49 -9.07
C CYS A 34 -15.11 -6.86 -7.74
N ASP A 35 -15.79 -5.92 -7.07
CA ASP A 35 -16.51 -6.11 -5.81
C ASP A 35 -15.65 -6.52 -4.60
N ARG A 36 -14.32 -6.58 -4.76
CA ARG A 36 -13.38 -6.82 -3.66
C ARG A 36 -13.62 -5.83 -2.51
N ASP A 37 -13.67 -6.35 -1.28
CA ASP A 37 -13.70 -5.54 -0.06
C ASP A 37 -12.42 -4.70 0.07
N LEU A 38 -12.61 -3.39 0.23
CA LEU A 38 -11.55 -2.38 0.36
C LEU A 38 -11.48 -1.78 1.78
N THR A 39 -12.38 -2.17 2.69
CA THR A 39 -12.55 -1.55 4.02
C THR A 39 -11.26 -1.53 4.84
N ASN A 40 -10.39 -2.52 4.65
CA ASN A 40 -9.14 -2.66 5.40
C ASN A 40 -7.90 -2.19 4.65
N ILE A 41 -8.05 -1.65 3.44
CA ILE A 41 -6.93 -1.23 2.59
C ILE A 41 -6.61 0.23 2.90
N VAL A 42 -5.35 0.48 3.24
CA VAL A 42 -4.83 1.83 3.48
C VAL A 42 -4.15 2.37 2.23
N LEU A 43 -3.38 1.53 1.55
CA LEU A 43 -2.57 1.94 0.40
C LEU A 43 -2.27 0.74 -0.49
N PHE A 44 -2.22 0.97 -1.79
CA PHE A 44 -1.72 0.01 -2.77
C PHE A 44 -0.73 0.69 -3.71
N LEU A 45 0.45 0.08 -3.87
CA LEU A 45 1.57 0.60 -4.66
C LEU A 45 1.94 -0.44 -5.71
N GLU A 46 1.78 -0.09 -6.98
CA GLU A 46 2.32 -0.87 -8.08
C GLU A 46 3.81 -0.57 -8.27
N ASP A 47 4.64 -1.61 -8.31
CA ASP A 47 6.09 -1.48 -8.54
C ASP A 47 6.57 -2.50 -9.59
N ASP A 48 7.86 -2.44 -9.94
CA ASP A 48 8.43 -3.23 -11.04
C ASP A 48 8.45 -4.73 -10.72
N SER A 49 8.96 -5.08 -9.55
CA SER A 49 9.16 -6.49 -9.16
C SER A 49 8.07 -7.04 -8.25
N PHE A 50 7.37 -6.14 -7.54
CA PHE A 50 6.37 -6.49 -6.54
C PHE A 50 5.29 -5.42 -6.53
N ASP A 51 4.03 -5.78 -6.28
CA ASP A 51 3.09 -4.80 -5.75
C ASP A 51 3.11 -4.85 -4.22
N LEU A 52 2.85 -3.71 -3.58
CA LEU A 52 2.67 -3.63 -2.14
C LEU A 52 1.25 -3.21 -1.81
N GLU A 53 0.62 -3.96 -0.92
CA GLU A 53 -0.62 -3.57 -0.25
C GLU A 53 -0.33 -3.35 1.22
N LEU A 54 -0.70 -2.18 1.72
CA LEU A 54 -0.72 -1.88 3.13
C LEU A 54 -2.17 -1.88 3.59
N THR A 55 -2.44 -2.74 4.56
CA THR A 55 -3.72 -2.78 5.28
C THR A 55 -3.52 -2.22 6.68
N ASN A 56 -4.61 -2.13 7.45
CA ASN A 56 -4.51 -1.78 8.86
C ASN A 56 -3.64 -2.76 9.66
N GLU A 57 -3.50 -4.03 9.25
CA GLU A 57 -2.83 -5.05 10.06
C GLU A 57 -1.57 -5.65 9.42
N HIS A 58 -1.47 -5.59 8.10
CA HIS A 58 -0.46 -6.28 7.32
C HIS A 58 0.17 -5.37 6.26
N LEU A 59 1.46 -5.55 6.06
CA LEU A 59 2.13 -5.24 4.79
C LEU A 59 2.16 -6.51 3.93
N ILE A 60 1.69 -6.43 2.70
CA ILE A 60 1.55 -7.58 1.81
C ILE A 60 2.33 -7.29 0.52
N GLU A 61 3.17 -8.24 0.14
CA GLU A 61 4.01 -8.18 -1.07
C GLU A 61 3.52 -9.21 -2.08
N TYR A 62 3.07 -8.73 -3.25
CA TYR A 62 2.66 -9.55 -4.38
C TYR A 62 3.78 -9.65 -5.41
N ARG A 63 4.42 -10.80 -5.53
CA ARG A 63 5.56 -10.97 -6.44
C ARG A 63 5.13 -11.03 -7.89
N LYS A 64 5.78 -10.22 -8.74
CA LYS A 64 5.61 -10.26 -10.20
C LYS A 64 6.59 -11.20 -10.89
N ASN A 65 6.24 -11.56 -12.11
CA ASN A 65 7.09 -12.33 -13.01
C ASN A 65 8.35 -11.52 -13.36
N PHE A 66 9.28 -12.13 -14.08
CA PHE A 66 10.54 -11.47 -14.47
C PHE A 66 10.34 -10.17 -15.27
N TRP A 67 9.23 -10.07 -16.00
CA TRP A 67 8.90 -8.90 -16.82
C TRP A 67 8.13 -7.82 -16.07
N GLY A 68 7.73 -8.06 -14.81
CA GLY A 68 6.95 -7.11 -14.03
C GLY A 68 5.51 -6.91 -14.52
N THR A 69 5.00 -7.77 -15.39
CA THR A 69 3.66 -7.62 -15.98
C THR A 69 2.58 -8.28 -15.13
N ASP A 70 2.84 -9.51 -14.69
CA ASP A 70 1.85 -10.34 -14.03
C ASP A 70 2.35 -10.82 -12.68
N ARG A 71 1.43 -10.92 -11.71
CA ARG A 71 1.71 -11.57 -10.44
C ARG A 71 1.90 -13.07 -10.64
N THR A 72 2.85 -13.62 -9.90
CA THR A 72 3.18 -15.04 -9.91
C THR A 72 2.29 -15.88 -9.01
N GLY A 73 1.39 -15.25 -8.25
CA GLY A 73 0.63 -15.90 -7.17
C GLY A 73 1.42 -16.08 -5.87
N LYS A 74 2.74 -15.85 -5.87
CA LYS A 74 3.54 -15.83 -4.64
C LYS A 74 3.28 -14.53 -3.88
N VAL A 75 2.81 -14.68 -2.64
CA VAL A 75 2.47 -13.58 -1.74
C VAL A 75 3.21 -13.75 -0.42
N ASN A 76 3.88 -12.69 0.05
CA ASN A 76 4.40 -12.62 1.41
C ASN A 76 3.50 -11.69 2.22
N ARG A 77 3.15 -12.08 3.44
CA ARG A 77 2.33 -11.29 4.36
C ARG A 77 3.11 -11.05 5.64
N TYR A 78 3.20 -9.78 6.04
CA TYR A 78 3.96 -9.33 7.19
C TYR A 78 3.02 -8.61 8.16
N PRO A 79 2.60 -9.26 9.27
CA PRO A 79 1.86 -8.59 10.33
C PRO A 79 2.64 -7.37 10.84
N LEU A 80 2.01 -6.19 10.86
CA LEU A 80 2.67 -4.94 11.21
C LEU A 80 3.17 -4.93 12.67
N SER A 81 2.51 -5.69 13.55
CA SER A 81 2.90 -5.88 14.96
C SER A 81 4.23 -6.63 15.11
N GLU A 82 4.65 -7.38 14.09
CA GLU A 82 5.87 -8.21 14.12
C GLU A 82 7.04 -7.58 13.36
N ILE A 83 6.80 -6.54 12.56
CA ILE A 83 7.84 -5.81 11.83
C ILE A 83 8.65 -4.95 12.81
N ARG A 84 9.98 -5.04 12.74
CA ARG A 84 10.92 -4.26 13.57
C ARG A 84 12.02 -3.62 12.72
N ASN A 85 12.76 -2.67 13.32
CA ASN A 85 13.98 -2.08 12.75
C ASN A 85 13.83 -1.59 11.30
N ILE A 86 12.75 -0.83 11.05
CA ILE A 86 12.43 -0.30 9.73
C ILE A 86 13.48 0.73 9.30
N GLU A 87 13.99 0.57 8.08
CA GLU A 87 14.90 1.51 7.42
C GLU A 87 14.47 1.78 5.98
N TYR A 88 14.64 3.04 5.58
CA TYR A 88 14.41 3.51 4.22
C TYR A 88 15.77 3.85 3.59
N GLY A 89 16.24 3.01 2.66
CA GLY A 89 17.54 3.20 2.01
C GLY A 89 17.58 4.40 1.05
N SER A 90 18.73 5.08 1.00
CA SER A 90 19.06 6.13 0.03
C SER A 90 20.55 6.06 -0.33
N PRO A 91 20.98 6.34 -1.59
CA PRO A 91 20.16 6.70 -2.76
C PRO A 91 19.49 5.48 -3.43
N VAL A 92 19.91 4.26 -3.08
CA VAL A 92 19.27 3.03 -3.56
C VAL A 92 18.04 2.76 -2.70
N THR A 93 16.86 2.86 -3.30
CA THR A 93 15.54 2.77 -2.67
C THR A 93 15.22 1.32 -2.27
N ARG A 94 15.75 0.93 -1.11
CA ARG A 94 15.50 -0.37 -0.47
C ARG A 94 14.75 -0.15 0.84
N PHE A 95 13.51 -0.63 0.89
CA PHE A 95 12.74 -0.69 2.12
C PHE A 95 13.18 -1.94 2.88
N LYS A 96 13.69 -1.76 4.09
CA LYS A 96 14.27 -2.85 4.86
C LYS A 96 13.62 -2.91 6.24
N PHE A 97 13.42 -4.12 6.71
CA PHE A 97 12.87 -4.36 8.04
C PHE A 97 13.24 -5.76 8.52
N ASP A 98 13.14 -5.99 9.82
CA ASP A 98 13.34 -7.30 10.41
C ASP A 98 11.98 -7.96 10.63
N PHE A 99 11.88 -9.24 10.23
CA PHE A 99 10.69 -10.06 10.40
C PHE A 99 11.10 -11.51 10.63
N ASN A 100 10.56 -12.13 11.67
CA ASN A 100 10.85 -13.51 12.05
C ASN A 100 12.36 -13.84 12.13
N GLY A 101 13.14 -12.94 12.74
CA GLY A 101 14.60 -13.10 12.88
C GLY A 101 15.41 -12.88 11.60
N GLU A 102 14.78 -12.52 10.48
CA GLU A 102 15.45 -12.29 9.20
C GLU A 102 15.29 -10.84 8.72
N ARG A 103 16.35 -10.32 8.08
CA ARG A 103 16.31 -9.02 7.39
C ARG A 103 15.58 -9.16 6.05
N LYS A 104 14.44 -8.51 5.90
CA LYS A 104 13.71 -8.37 4.64
C LYS A 104 14.13 -7.11 3.92
N VAL A 105 14.19 -7.18 2.58
CA VAL A 105 14.62 -6.09 1.71
C VAL A 105 13.71 -6.08 0.48
N ILE A 106 12.93 -5.02 0.33
CA ILE A 106 12.03 -4.80 -0.80
C ILE A 106 12.56 -3.60 -1.59
N PRO A 107 13.05 -3.79 -2.83
CA PRO A 107 13.37 -2.66 -3.70
C PRO A 107 12.07 -2.00 -4.16
N LEU A 108 12.01 -0.67 -4.08
CA LEU A 108 10.86 0.12 -4.53
C LEU A 108 11.33 1.24 -5.43
N ARG A 109 10.47 1.71 -6.33
CA ARG A 109 10.64 2.99 -7.00
C ARG A 109 10.68 4.12 -5.96
N LYS A 110 11.33 5.23 -6.32
CA LYS A 110 11.55 6.34 -5.40
C LYS A 110 10.22 6.94 -4.93
N GLU A 111 9.26 7.09 -5.84
CA GLU A 111 7.95 7.66 -5.56
C GLU A 111 7.19 6.79 -4.54
N ASN A 112 7.18 5.48 -4.75
CA ASN A 112 6.56 4.51 -3.84
C ASN A 112 7.25 4.49 -2.46
N MET A 113 8.58 4.67 -2.42
CA MET A 113 9.32 4.76 -1.16
C MET A 113 8.90 5.96 -0.32
N GLU A 114 8.76 7.14 -0.92
CA GLU A 114 8.35 8.35 -0.20
C GLU A 114 6.91 8.21 0.31
N ILE A 115 5.98 7.70 -0.51
CA ILE A 115 4.60 7.45 -0.06
C ILE A 115 4.57 6.46 1.11
N LEU A 116 5.31 5.34 1.02
CA LEU A 116 5.34 4.34 2.09
C LEU A 116 5.91 4.93 3.39
N LYS A 117 6.96 5.75 3.28
CA LYS A 117 7.61 6.42 4.42
C LYS A 117 6.67 7.37 5.15
N ASP A 118 5.77 8.03 4.44
CA ASP A 118 4.78 8.94 5.03
C ASP A 118 3.62 8.19 5.69
N VAL A 119 3.14 7.10 5.06
CA VAL A 119 1.93 6.38 5.50
C VAL A 119 2.22 5.31 6.56
N LEU A 120 3.24 4.47 6.36
CA LEU A 120 3.48 3.29 7.19
C LEU A 120 3.67 3.60 8.69
N PRO A 121 4.46 4.62 9.09
CA PRO A 121 4.64 4.94 10.51
C PRO A 121 3.33 5.34 11.20
N ILE A 122 2.41 5.99 10.47
CA ILE A 122 1.10 6.40 10.99
C ILE A 122 0.24 5.17 11.28
N VAL A 123 0.20 4.21 10.35
CA VAL A 123 -0.56 2.95 10.51
C VAL A 123 0.00 2.13 11.66
N ILE A 124 1.32 1.94 11.74
CA ILE A 124 1.96 1.20 12.83
C ILE A 124 1.67 1.86 14.18
N LYS A 125 1.73 3.20 14.26
CA LYS A 125 1.43 3.91 15.50
C LYS A 125 -0.01 3.70 15.96
N ARG A 126 -0.98 3.72 15.04
CA ARG A 126 -2.41 3.48 15.36
C ARG A 126 -2.67 2.11 15.99
N ASN A 127 -1.93 1.08 15.58
CA ASN A 127 -2.09 -0.29 16.10
C ASN A 127 -1.42 -0.55 17.46
N ASN A 128 -0.56 0.35 17.93
CA ASN A 128 0.17 0.22 19.19
C ASN A 128 -0.39 1.15 20.28
N ILE A 129 -1.59 1.71 20.07
CA ILE A 129 -2.35 2.53 21.04
C ILE A 129 -3.40 1.65 21.69
#